data_AF-A0A8B6G999-F1
#
_entry.id   AF-A0A8B6G999-F1
#
_cell.length_a   1.000
_cell.length_b   1.000
_cell.length_c   1.000
_cell.angle_alpha   90.00
_cell.angle_beta   90.00
_cell.angle_gamma   90.00
#
_symmetry.space_group_name_H-M   'P 1'
#
loop_
_entity.id
_entity.type
_entity.pdbx_description
1 polymer ?
#
loop_
_entity_poly.entity_id
_entity_poly.type
_entity_poly.pdbx_seq_one_letter_code
_entity_poly.pdbx_strand_id
1 'polypeptide(L)'
;MSQSDLSLRTTKVLSPNRASTLSTTSSRSQQDNVKKIAITADGKLPLLRGIDQNRPLAAIIQDIASEWDLANAADYALQFTEPNRQVYITER
;
A
#
# COMPACT_ATOMS: atom_id res chain seq x y z
N MET A 1 -15.18 -23.95 38.08
CA MET A 1 -15.36 -22.98 37.00
C MET A 1 -14.03 -22.26 36.82
N SER A 2 -13.33 -22.60 35.74
CA SER A 2 -11.93 -22.25 35.47
C SER A 2 -11.86 -20.97 34.65
N GLN A 3 -11.06 -20.01 35.07
CA GLN A 3 -10.43 -18.99 34.20
C GLN A 3 -9.07 -18.64 34.83
N SER A 4 -8.03 -19.40 34.48
CA SER A 4 -6.65 -19.00 34.68
C SER A 4 -6.16 -18.33 33.41
N ASP A 5 -6.02 -17.00 33.46
CA ASP A 5 -5.40 -16.18 32.42
C ASP A 5 -3.92 -16.56 32.29
N LEU A 6 -3.56 -17.20 31.17
CA LEU A 6 -2.22 -17.67 30.90
C LEU A 6 -1.40 -16.54 30.28
N SER A 7 -0.74 -15.74 31.13
CA SER A 7 0.16 -14.67 30.71
C SER A 7 1.43 -15.26 30.08
N LEU A 8 1.53 -15.26 28.74
CA LEU A 8 2.73 -15.64 28.01
C LEU A 8 3.77 -14.50 28.05
N ARG A 9 4.60 -14.48 29.10
CA ARG A 9 5.79 -13.63 29.13
C ARG A 9 6.95 -14.34 28.43
N THR A 10 7.22 -13.96 27.18
CA THR A 10 8.42 -14.42 26.47
C THR A 10 9.66 -13.71 27.02
N THR A 11 10.49 -14.44 27.76
CA THR A 11 11.83 -13.97 28.17
C THR A 11 12.82 -14.34 27.06
N LYS A 12 13.31 -13.33 26.34
CA LYS A 12 14.35 -13.49 25.32
C LYS A 12 15.69 -13.71 26.04
N VAL A 13 16.11 -14.96 26.17
CA VAL A 13 17.46 -15.35 26.61
C VAL A 13 18.49 -14.79 25.63
N LEU A 14 19.38 -13.92 26.11
CA LEU A 14 20.49 -13.35 25.33
C LEU A 14 21.67 -14.35 25.32
N SER A 15 21.95 -14.95 24.16
CA SER A 15 23.24 -15.59 23.90
C SER A 15 24.26 -14.53 23.46
N PRO A 16 25.46 -14.46 24.06
CA PRO A 16 26.51 -13.63 23.52
C PRO A 16 27.24 -14.44 22.44
N ASN A 17 27.42 -13.82 21.28
CA ASN A 17 28.64 -13.83 20.48
C ASN A 17 28.34 -13.94 18.97
N ARG A 18 28.62 -12.82 18.29
CA ARG A 18 29.26 -12.64 16.99
C ARG A 18 28.64 -11.45 16.27
N ALA A 19 29.46 -10.43 16.10
CA ALA A 19 29.13 -9.16 15.47
C ALA A 19 28.53 -9.36 14.07
N SER A 20 27.36 -8.76 13.88
CA SER A 20 26.92 -8.17 12.62
C SER A 20 25.99 -7.03 13.03
N THR A 21 26.55 -5.83 13.12
CA THR A 21 25.77 -4.60 13.30
C THR A 21 24.89 -4.44 12.06
N LEU A 22 23.68 -5.00 12.08
CA LEU A 22 22.63 -4.59 11.18
C LEU A 22 22.24 -3.18 11.57
N SER A 23 22.68 -2.23 10.77
CA SER A 23 22.20 -0.85 10.80
C SER A 23 20.70 -0.88 10.53
N THR A 24 19.88 -0.93 11.59
CA THR A 24 18.47 -0.56 11.52
C THR A 24 18.38 0.96 11.37
N THR A 25 18.86 1.47 10.24
CA THR A 25 18.58 2.82 9.80
C THR A 25 17.26 2.77 9.06
N SER A 26 16.18 2.99 9.81
CA SER A 26 14.92 3.59 9.35
C SER A 26 14.43 3.16 7.96
N SER A 27 13.68 2.06 7.88
CA SER A 27 12.85 1.76 6.70
C SER A 27 11.64 2.70 6.55
N ARG A 28 11.66 3.87 7.21
CA ARG A 28 10.62 4.89 7.11
C ARG A 28 10.67 5.62 5.76
N SER A 29 11.88 5.85 5.24
CA SER A 29 12.10 6.64 4.01
C SER A 29 11.53 6.00 2.72
N GLN A 30 11.41 4.68 2.65
CA GLN A 30 10.78 4.02 1.49
C GLN A 30 9.24 4.06 1.58
N GLN A 31 8.66 4.17 2.77
CA GLN A 31 7.20 4.22 2.95
C GLN A 31 6.62 5.63 2.78
N ASP A 32 7.43 6.68 2.88
CA ASP A 32 6.97 8.08 2.80
C ASP A 32 6.36 8.43 1.43
N ASN A 33 6.81 7.74 0.38
CA ASN A 33 6.33 7.91 -0.99
C ASN A 33 5.11 7.05 -1.32
N VAL A 34 4.60 6.24 -0.39
CA VAL A 34 3.39 5.45 -0.62
C VAL A 34 2.17 6.24 -0.15
N LYS A 35 1.26 6.56 -1.07
CA LYS A 35 -0.03 7.19 -0.74
C LYS A 35 -1.14 6.15 -0.75
N LYS A 36 -1.96 6.14 0.30
CA LYS A 36 -3.11 5.22 0.40
C LYS A 36 -4.33 5.89 -0.20
N ILE A 37 -4.97 5.22 -1.16
CA ILE A 37 -6.15 5.72 -1.86
C ILE A 37 -7.24 4.65 -1.93
N ALA A 38 -8.48 5.11 -2.14
CA ALA A 38 -9.60 4.29 -2.54
C ALA A 38 -9.91 4.58 -4.01
N ILE A 39 -10.05 3.55 -4.83
CA ILE A 39 -10.32 3.66 -6.28
C ILE A 39 -11.66 3.01 -6.58
N THR A 40 -12.51 3.69 -7.32
CA THR A 40 -13.86 3.25 -7.66
C THR A 40 -14.05 3.25 -9.17
N ALA A 41 -14.84 2.29 -9.67
CA ALA A 41 -15.30 2.24 -11.06
C ALA A 41 -16.71 1.63 -11.10
N ASP A 42 -17.49 1.98 -12.11
CA ASP A 42 -18.86 1.49 -12.25
C ASP A 42 -18.91 -0.04 -12.34
N GLY A 43 -19.75 -0.64 -11.49
CA GLY A 43 -19.91 -2.10 -11.44
C GLY A 43 -18.72 -2.86 -10.86
N LYS A 44 -17.71 -2.18 -10.29
CA LYS A 44 -16.55 -2.81 -9.63
C LYS A 44 -16.57 -2.55 -8.13
N LEU A 45 -16.03 -3.50 -7.35
CA LEU A 45 -15.81 -3.28 -5.93
C LEU A 45 -14.67 -2.26 -5.74
N PRO A 46 -14.80 -1.30 -4.80
CA PRO A 46 -13.75 -0.34 -4.51
C PRO A 46 -12.44 -1.01 -4.09
N LEU A 47 -11.31 -0.52 -4.62
CA LEU A 47 -9.98 -1.00 -4.26
C LEU A 47 -9.33 -0.06 -3.25
N LEU A 48 -8.84 -0.61 -2.13
CA LEU A 48 -8.01 0.10 -1.17
C LEU A 48 -6.54 -0.24 -1.45
N ARG A 49 -5.77 0.72 -1.95
CA ARG A 49 -4.41 0.46 -2.41
C ARG A 49 -3.42 1.54 -1.98
N GLY A 50 -2.21 1.11 -1.63
CA GLY A 50 -1.05 1.99 -1.53
C GLY A 50 -0.42 2.15 -2.91
N ILE A 51 -0.36 3.38 -3.41
CA ILE A 51 0.35 3.73 -4.64
C ILE A 51 1.72 4.31 -4.30
N ASP A 52 2.78 3.69 -4.82
CA ASP A 52 4.14 4.20 -4.71
C ASP A 52 4.34 5.33 -5.73
N GLN A 53 4.55 6.55 -5.25
CA GLN A 53 4.73 7.75 -6.07
C GLN A 53 6.04 7.75 -6.88
N ASN A 54 6.95 6.80 -6.65
CA ASN A 54 8.13 6.63 -7.49
C ASN A 54 7.85 5.80 -8.76
N ARG A 55 6.67 5.19 -8.86
CA ARG A 55 6.25 4.42 -10.05
C ARG A 55 5.49 5.34 -11.01
N PRO A 56 5.68 5.17 -12.33
CA PRO A 56 4.91 5.93 -13.31
C PRO A 56 3.42 5.62 -13.15
N LEU A 57 2.58 6.64 -13.35
CA LEU A 57 1.13 6.52 -13.23
C LEU A 57 0.56 5.43 -14.15
N ALA A 58 1.12 5.30 -15.37
CA ALA A 58 0.72 4.25 -16.31
C ALA A 58 0.90 2.83 -15.74
N ALA A 59 1.95 2.58 -14.95
CA ALA A 59 2.14 1.28 -14.31
C ALA A 59 1.12 1.03 -13.19
N ILE A 60 0.74 2.08 -12.46
CA ILE A 60 -0.31 2.01 -11.44
C ILE A 60 -1.66 1.70 -12.10
N ILE A 61 -2.00 2.37 -13.21
CA ILE A 61 -3.23 2.13 -13.97
C ILE A 61 -3.25 0.72 -14.55
N GLN A 62 -2.13 0.21 -15.07
CA GLN A 62 -2.02 -1.17 -15.54
C GLN A 62 -2.31 -2.18 -14.42
N ASP A 63 -1.78 -1.97 -13.21
CA ASP A 63 -2.04 -2.86 -12.09
C ASP A 63 -3.52 -2.86 -11.67
N ILE A 64 -4.19 -1.70 -11.76
CA ILE A 64 -5.63 -1.56 -11.44
C ILE A 64 -6.47 -2.25 -12.52
N ALA A 65 -6.17 -2.00 -13.80
CA ALA A 65 -6.84 -2.63 -14.92
C ALA A 65 -6.71 -4.16 -14.85
N SER A 66 -5.53 -4.67 -14.50
CA SER A 66 -5.30 -6.11 -14.35
C SER A 66 -6.11 -6.72 -13.20
N GLU A 67 -6.26 -6.01 -12.07
CA GLU A 67 -7.04 -6.48 -10.93
C GLU A 67 -8.55 -6.51 -11.20
N TRP A 68 -9.06 -5.57 -11.99
CA TRP A 68 -10.46 -5.54 -12.40
C TRP A 68 -10.75 -6.27 -13.72
N ASP A 69 -9.75 -6.94 -14.31
CA ASP A 69 -9.85 -7.62 -15.62
C ASP A 69 -10.38 -6.68 -16.71
N LEU A 70 -9.82 -5.46 -16.77
CA LEU A 70 -10.11 -4.45 -17.78
C LEU A 70 -9.12 -4.59 -18.94
N ALA A 71 -9.64 -4.68 -20.16
CA ALA A 71 -8.82 -4.67 -21.37
C ALA A 71 -8.24 -3.27 -21.64
N ASN A 72 -7.07 -3.18 -22.26
CA ASN A 72 -6.45 -1.92 -22.70
C ASN A 72 -6.30 -0.87 -21.58
N ALA A 73 -5.34 -1.08 -20.66
CA ALA A 73 -5.09 -0.13 -19.56
C ALA A 73 -4.83 1.32 -20.02
N ALA A 74 -4.34 1.53 -21.24
CA ALA A 74 -4.08 2.85 -21.81
C ALA A 74 -5.35 3.69 -22.07
N ASP A 75 -6.52 3.07 -22.12
CA ASP A 75 -7.81 3.76 -22.33
C ASP A 75 -8.38 4.35 -21.03
N TYR A 76 -7.71 4.13 -19.89
CA TYR A 76 -8.17 4.57 -18.57
C TYR A 76 -7.28 5.67 -17.99
N ALA A 77 -7.92 6.53 -17.18
CA ALA A 77 -7.27 7.55 -16.37
C ALA A 77 -7.91 7.62 -14.99
N LEU A 78 -7.17 8.16 -14.01
CA LEU A 78 -7.71 8.40 -12.67
C LEU A 78 -8.26 9.82 -12.57
N GLN A 79 -9.40 9.97 -11.90
CA GLN A 79 -10.07 11.25 -11.65
C GLN A 79 -10.49 11.34 -10.18
N PHE A 80 -10.54 12.55 -9.63
CA PHE A 80 -11.16 12.77 -8.33
C PHE A 80 -12.67 12.56 -8.39
N THR A 81 -13.23 11.92 -7.36
CA THR A 81 -14.68 11.63 -7.25
C THR A 81 -15.46 12.75 -6.56
N GLU A 82 -14.79 13.82 -6.13
CA GLU A 82 -15.40 14.93 -5.41
C GLU A 82 -16.38 15.71 -6.31
N PRO A 83 -17.58 16.07 -5.83
CA PRO A 83 -18.52 16.86 -6.60
C PRO A 83 -17.89 18.16 -7.11
N ASN A 84 -18.10 18.47 -8.39
CA ASN A 84 -17.56 19.65 -9.08
C ASN A 84 -16.02 19.66 -9.26
N ARG A 85 -15.32 18.54 -9.02
CA ARG A 85 -13.88 18.42 -9.28
C ARG A 85 -13.59 17.45 -10.43
N GLN A 86 -13.83 17.92 -11.66
CA GLN A 86 -13.54 17.15 -12.88
C GLN A 86 -12.05 17.26 -13.27
N VAL A 87 -11.15 16.88 -12.37
CA VAL A 87 -9.69 16.98 -12.57
C VAL A 87 -9.09 15.58 -12.69
N TYR A 88 -8.37 15.34 -13.77
CA TYR A 88 -7.60 14.11 -13.96
C TYR A 88 -6.30 14.15 -13.19
N ILE A 89 -5.91 13.00 -12.63
CA ILE A 89 -4.59 12.81 -12.05
C ILE A 89 -3.59 12.60 -13.18
N THR A 90 -2.46 13.30 -13.10
CA THR A 90 -1.35 13.19 -14.02
C THR A 90 -0.05 12.96 -13.23
N GLU A 91 1.10 12.91 -13.88
CA GLU A 91 2.40 12.79 -13.20
C GLU A 91 2.81 14.04 -12.37
N ARG A 92 1.99 15.11 -12.37
CA ARG A 92 2.26 16.39 -11.70
C ARG A 92 1.50 16.55 -10.38
#